data_AF-A0A9D7RE13-F1
#
_entry.id   AF-A0A9D7RE13-F1
#
_cell.length_a   1.000
_cell.length_b   1.000
_cell.length_c   1.000
_cell.angle_alpha   90.00
_cell.angle_beta   90.00
_cell.angle_gamma   90.00
#
_symmetry.space_group_name_H-M   'P 1'
#
loop_
_entity.id
_entity.type
_entity.pdbx_description
1 polymer ?
#
loop_
_entity_poly.entity_id
_entity_poly.type
_entity_poly.pdbx_seq_one_letter_code
_entity_poly.pdbx_strand_id
1 'polypeptide(L)'
;MMAIKQLDRLKRLDTLIHQGKTGAPDELARRLDLSRSQLYNILDELKDLGAPIEYDRSARSFYYRDTFRIVTVAYVEFITPQGAERIYGGKFVKNIERPRQLDGTTRYL
;
A
#
# COMPACT_ATOMS: atom_id res chain seq x y z
N MET A 1 -2.39 -14.22 -1.84
CA MET A 1 -3.09 -13.02 -2.33
C MET A 1 -2.07 -11.98 -2.77
N MET A 2 -2.42 -11.10 -3.72
CA MET A 2 -1.52 -10.02 -4.16
C MET A 2 -1.44 -8.89 -3.12
N ALA A 3 -0.22 -8.43 -2.80
CA ALA A 3 0.04 -7.44 -1.75
C ALA A 3 -0.71 -6.12 -1.97
N ILE A 4 -0.75 -5.61 -3.21
CA ILE A 4 -1.46 -4.36 -3.57
C ILE A 4 -2.95 -4.43 -3.21
N LYS A 5 -3.60 -5.57 -3.46
CA LYS A 5 -5.03 -5.77 -3.16
C LYS A 5 -5.30 -5.73 -1.66
N GLN A 6 -4.38 -6.23 -0.84
CA GLN A 6 -4.53 -6.18 0.61
C GLN A 6 -4.39 -4.75 1.16
N LEU A 7 -3.47 -3.95 0.62
CA LEU A 7 -3.36 -2.54 0.98
C LEU A 7 -4.65 -1.77 0.68
N ASP A 8 -5.27 -2.02 -0.48
CA ASP A 8 -6.56 -1.40 -0.83
C ASP A 8 -7.68 -1.81 0.14
N ARG A 9 -7.74 -3.10 0.51
CA ARG A 9 -8.72 -3.59 1.49
C ARG A 9 -8.54 -2.97 2.86
N LEU A 10 -7.30 -2.81 3.34
CA LEU A 10 -7.01 -2.14 4.61
C LEU A 10 -7.48 -0.68 4.59
N LYS A 11 -7.23 0.06 3.50
CA LYS A 11 -7.72 1.43 3.33
C LYS A 11 -9.25 1.51 3.36
N ARG A 12 -9.93 0.60 2.66
CA ARG A 12 -11.40 0.53 2.63
C ARG A 12 -11.97 0.16 4.00
N LEU A 13 -11.39 -0.82 4.67
CA LEU A 13 -11.79 -1.23 6.01
C LEU A 13 -11.73 -0.04 6.97
N ASP A 14 -10.58 0.66 7.01
CA ASP A 14 -10.38 1.84 7.86
C ASP A 14 -11.43 2.92 7.60
N THR A 15 -11.68 3.21 6.31
CA THR A 15 -12.70 4.20 5.90
C THR A 15 -14.10 3.79 6.35
N LEU A 16 -14.47 2.51 6.21
CA LEU A 16 -15.81 2.03 6.57
C LEU A 16 -16.03 2.03 8.09
N ILE A 17 -14.99 1.70 8.87
CA ILE A 17 -15.03 1.75 10.34
C ILE A 17 -15.22 3.20 10.81
N HIS A 18 -14.41 4.14 10.30
CA HIS A 18 -14.55 5.57 10.63
C HIS A 18 -15.92 6.15 10.27
N GLN A 19 -16.52 5.68 9.18
CA GLN A 19 -17.84 6.13 8.76
C GLN A 19 -19.00 5.46 9.52
N GLY A 20 -18.75 4.44 10.34
CA GLY A 20 -19.79 3.62 10.94
C GLY A 20 -20.65 2.88 9.91
N LYS A 21 -20.07 2.58 8.74
CA LYS A 21 -20.77 2.01 7.57
C LYS A 21 -20.33 0.59 7.26
N THR A 22 -19.81 -0.16 8.23
CA THR A 22 -19.34 -1.52 7.93
C THR A 22 -20.48 -2.49 7.66
N GLY A 23 -21.63 -2.28 8.28
CA GLY A 23 -22.73 -3.25 8.28
C GLY A 23 -22.38 -4.50 9.10
N ALA A 24 -23.19 -5.55 8.93
CA ALA A 24 -22.94 -6.84 9.56
C ALA A 24 -21.62 -7.46 9.06
N PRO A 25 -20.97 -8.36 9.83
CA PRO A 25 -19.70 -8.97 9.42
C PRO A 25 -19.72 -9.62 8.03
N ASP A 26 -20.82 -10.26 7.64
CA ASP A 26 -20.97 -10.86 6.30
C ASP A 26 -21.13 -9.82 5.18
N GLU A 27 -21.69 -8.65 5.49
CA GLU A 27 -21.79 -7.54 4.55
C GLU A 27 -20.42 -6.88 4.36
N LEU A 28 -19.71 -6.63 5.46
CA LEU A 28 -18.35 -6.08 5.43
C LEU A 28 -17.40 -7.01 4.65
N ALA A 29 -17.44 -8.31 4.94
CA ALA A 29 -16.61 -9.30 4.25
C ALA A 29 -16.87 -9.28 2.74
N ARG A 30 -18.14 -9.29 2.31
CA ARG A 30 -18.51 -9.19 0.89
C ARG A 30 -18.04 -7.87 0.26
N ARG A 31 -18.18 -6.73 0.95
CA ARG A 31 -17.72 -5.42 0.46
C ARG A 31 -16.21 -5.34 0.28
N LEU A 32 -15.46 -6.08 1.08
CA LEU A 32 -14.00 -6.19 0.99
C LEU A 32 -13.53 -7.34 0.09
N ASP A 33 -14.45 -8.07 -0.54
CA ASP A 33 -14.15 -9.26 -1.35
C ASP A 33 -13.38 -10.33 -0.55
N LEU A 34 -13.88 -10.61 0.66
CA LEU A 34 -13.34 -11.55 1.62
C LEU A 34 -14.39 -12.57 2.03
N SER A 35 -13.93 -13.74 2.45
CA SER A 35 -14.74 -14.62 3.30
C SER A 35 -14.86 -14.04 4.71
N ARG A 36 -15.88 -14.50 5.45
CA ARG A 36 -16.09 -14.09 6.85
C ARG A 36 -14.86 -14.41 7.72
N SER A 37 -14.25 -15.58 7.57
CA SER A 37 -13.06 -15.96 8.32
C SER A 37 -11.86 -15.07 8.01
N GLN A 38 -11.63 -14.72 6.74
CA GLN A 38 -10.56 -13.79 6.37
C GLN A 38 -10.76 -12.39 6.96
N LEU A 39 -12.00 -11.91 7.02
CA LEU A 39 -12.30 -10.65 7.71
C LEU A 39 -11.88 -10.72 9.17
N TYR A 40 -12.28 -11.77 9.90
CA TYR A 40 -11.91 -11.90 11.32
C TYR A 40 -10.40 -12.05 11.52
N ASN A 41 -9.70 -12.79 10.66
CA ASN A 41 -8.24 -12.86 10.73
C ASN A 41 -7.58 -11.48 10.62
N ILE A 42 -8.05 -10.64 9.70
CA ILE A 42 -7.54 -9.26 9.55
C ILE A 42 -7.89 -8.41 10.77
N LEU A 43 -9.11 -8.52 11.29
CA LEU A 43 -9.54 -7.77 12.47
C LEU A 43 -8.73 -8.16 13.70
N ASP A 44 -8.43 -9.45 13.89
CA ASP A 44 -7.64 -9.93 15.00
C ASP A 44 -6.16 -9.54 14.86
N GLU A 45 -5.59 -9.62 13.65
CA GLU A 45 -4.24 -9.10 13.37
C GLU A 45 -4.15 -7.59 13.67
N LEU A 46 -5.19 -6.81 13.33
CA LEU A 46 -5.23 -5.38 13.67
C LEU A 46 -5.31 -5.15 15.19
N LYS A 47 -6.08 -5.96 15.92
CA LYS A 47 -6.12 -5.88 17.39
C LYS A 47 -4.79 -6.23 18.03
N ASP A 48 -4.09 -7.23 17.51
CA ASP A 48 -2.74 -7.60 17.95
C ASP A 48 -1.74 -6.46 17.73
N LEU A 49 -1.95 -5.65 16.69
CA LEU A 49 -1.21 -4.41 16.42
C LEU A 49 -1.69 -3.20 17.24
N GLY A 50 -2.63 -3.40 18.16
CA GLY A 50 -3.15 -2.37 19.07
C GLY A 50 -4.35 -1.57 18.53
N ALA A 51 -4.98 -2.01 17.44
CA ALA A 51 -6.21 -1.37 16.96
C ALA A 51 -7.37 -1.64 17.92
N PRO A 52 -8.01 -0.60 18.51
CA PRO A 52 -9.08 -0.77 19.47
C PRO A 52 -10.43 -1.02 18.77
N ILE A 53 -10.52 -2.07 17.96
CA ILE A 53 -11.69 -2.39 17.13
C ILE A 53 -12.72 -3.20 17.90
N GLU A 54 -13.97 -2.73 17.89
CA GLU A 54 -15.11 -3.43 18.46
C GLU A 54 -16.29 -3.48 17.48
N TYR A 55 -17.27 -4.33 17.78
CA TYR A 55 -18.52 -4.44 17.02
C TYR A 55 -19.72 -4.04 17.88
N ASP A 56 -20.42 -2.98 17.46
CA ASP A 56 -21.71 -2.62 18.03
C ASP A 56 -22.83 -3.36 17.31
N ARG A 57 -23.55 -4.22 18.04
CA ARG A 57 -24.68 -4.99 17.52
C ARG A 57 -25.91 -4.11 17.24
N SER A 58 -26.10 -3.04 18.01
CA SER A 58 -27.21 -2.10 17.84
C SER A 58 -27.02 -1.27 16.57
N ALA A 59 -25.84 -0.64 16.43
CA ALA A 59 -25.49 0.11 15.23
C ALA A 59 -25.18 -0.79 14.01
N ARG A 60 -25.04 -2.11 14.22
CA ARG A 60 -24.59 -3.08 13.21
C ARG A 60 -23.32 -2.61 12.50
N SER A 61 -22.34 -2.10 13.24
CA SER A 61 -21.09 -1.61 12.67
C SER A 61 -19.91 -1.88 13.58
N PHE A 62 -18.75 -2.10 12.96
CA PHE A 62 -17.46 -1.99 13.65
C PHE A 62 -17.13 -0.51 13.87
N TYR A 63 -16.44 -0.24 14.98
CA TYR A 63 -15.96 1.09 15.37
C TYR A 63 -14.62 0.99 16.10
N TYR A 64 -13.88 2.09 16.16
CA TYR A 64 -12.72 2.23 17.03
C TYR A 64 -13.14 2.82 18.37
N ARG A 65 -12.80 2.16 19.49
CA ARG A 65 -13.09 2.67 20.84
C ARG A 65 -12.33 3.96 21.13
N ASP A 66 -11.09 4.04 20.65
CA ASP A 66 -10.20 5.18 20.82
C ASP A 66 -9.72 5.71 19.46
N THR A 67 -9.02 6.85 19.45
CA THR A 67 -8.48 7.42 18.20
C THR A 67 -7.46 6.47 17.60
N PHE A 68 -7.75 5.98 16.39
CA PHE A 68 -6.89 5.05 15.66
C PHE A 68 -6.99 5.31 14.16
N ARG A 69 -5.89 5.05 13.42
CA ARG A 69 -5.86 5.21 11.96
C ARG A 69 -4.92 4.21 11.32
N ILE A 70 -5.36 3.56 10.25
CA ILE A 70 -4.51 2.72 9.42
C ILE A 70 -3.81 3.58 8.36
N VAL A 71 -2.48 3.54 8.32
CA VAL A 71 -1.67 4.20 7.28
C VAL A 71 -0.93 3.13 6.49
N THR A 72 -1.22 3.03 5.20
CA THR A 72 -0.57 2.08 4.27
C THR A 72 0.25 2.85 3.24
N VAL A 73 1.55 2.56 3.19
CA VAL A 73 2.50 3.18 2.27
C VAL A 73 3.20 2.10 1.46
N ALA A 74 3.28 2.30 0.14
CA ALA A 74 4.01 1.43 -0.77
C ALA A 74 4.83 2.29 -1.73
N TYR A 75 6.09 1.90 -1.95
CA TYR A 75 7.00 2.54 -2.89
C TYR A 75 7.32 1.56 -4.02
N VAL A 76 7.26 2.04 -5.26
CA VAL A 76 7.60 1.27 -6.45
C VAL A 76 8.59 2.09 -7.25
N GLU A 77 9.77 1.54 -7.48
CA GLU A 77 10.84 2.19 -8.24
C GLU A 77 11.20 1.33 -9.46
N PHE A 78 11.32 1.97 -10.62
CA PHE A 78 11.85 1.33 -11.82
C PHE A 78 13.37 1.39 -11.76
N ILE A 79 14.00 0.23 -11.58
CA ILE A 79 15.46 0.14 -11.65
C ILE A 79 15.84 0.09 -13.13
N THR A 80 16.39 1.18 -13.66
CA THR A 80 17.07 1.13 -14.96
C THR A 80 18.40 0.39 -14.79
N PRO A 81 18.90 -0.31 -15.82
CA PRO A 81 20.20 -0.99 -15.75
C PRO A 81 21.36 -0.06 -15.35
N GLN A 82 21.23 1.24 -15.62
CA GLN A 82 22.20 2.28 -15.26
C GLN A 82 22.25 2.57 -13.74
N GLY A 83 21.21 2.19 -12.98
CA GLY A 83 21.16 2.26 -11.51
C GLY A 83 21.43 0.94 -10.79
N ALA A 84 21.56 -0.18 -11.53
CA ALA A 84 21.78 -1.51 -10.97
C ALA A 84 23.20 -1.73 -10.41
N GLU A 85 24.16 -0.88 -10.78
CA GLU A 85 25.55 -0.97 -10.31
C GLU A 85 25.74 -0.65 -8.81
N ARG A 86 24.72 -0.12 -8.13
CA ARG A 86 24.83 0.25 -6.70
C ARG A 86 24.28 -0.77 -5.72
N ILE A 87 23.60 -1.82 -6.20
CA ILE A 87 22.88 -2.78 -5.34
C ILE A 87 23.47 -4.19 -5.35
N TYR A 88 24.51 -4.45 -6.15
CA TYR A 88 25.26 -5.69 -6.10
C TYR A 88 26.71 -5.42 -5.68
N GLY A 89 27.16 -6.13 -4.64
CA GLY A 89 28.50 -6.03 -4.07
C GLY A 89 29.59 -6.54 -5.03
N GLY A 90 29.92 -5.75 -6.04
CA GLY A 90 31.03 -6.00 -6.95
C GLY A 90 31.31 -4.77 -7.81
N LYS A 91 32.52 -4.21 -7.70
CA LYS A 91 32.98 -3.02 -8.44
C LYS A 91 32.80 -3.21 -9.96
N PHE A 92 31.98 -2.39 -10.60
CA PHE A 92 32.12 -2.11 -12.02
C PHE A 92 32.96 -0.84 -12.19
N VAL A 93 34.20 -1.01 -12.67
CA VAL A 93 34.99 0.07 -13.24
C VAL A 93 34.79 -0.01 -14.75
N LYS A 94 34.11 0.98 -15.34
CA LYS A 94 34.23 1.24 -16.77
C LYS A 94 34.73 2.67 -16.98
N ASN A 95 36.05 2.78 -17.10
CA ASN A 95 36.65 3.79 -17.96
C ASN A 95 36.08 3.58 -19.36
N ILE A 96 35.40 4.57 -19.95
CA ILE A 96 35.41 4.89 -21.39
C ILE A 96 34.94 6.35 -21.58
N GLU A 97 35.91 7.16 -21.98
CA GLU A 97 35.97 8.36 -22.83
C GLU A 97 34.73 9.24 -23.09
N ARG A 98 34.94 10.55 -22.91
CA ARG A 98 33.97 11.63 -23.17
C ARG A 98 33.72 11.79 -24.68
N PRO A 99 32.46 11.78 -25.17
CA PRO A 99 32.18 12.23 -26.53
C PRO A 99 32.37 13.75 -26.65
N ARG A 100 33.09 14.15 -27.71
CA ARG A 100 33.34 15.53 -28.14
C ARG A 100 32.05 16.37 -28.16
N GLN A 101 32.17 17.64 -27.74
CA GLN A 101 31.18 18.65 -28.04
C GLN A 101 31.03 18.79 -29.56
N LEU A 102 29.78 18.88 -30.03
CA LEU A 102 29.44 19.37 -31.36
C LEU A 102 28.79 20.74 -31.18
N ASP A 103 29.66 21.74 -31.25
CA ASP A 103 29.40 23.13 -31.55
C ASP A 103 28.92 23.28 -33.01
N GLY A 104 27.80 23.98 -33.22
CA GLY A 104 27.48 24.52 -34.54
C GLY A 104 26.02 24.51 -34.99
N THR A 105 25.34 25.64 -34.75
CA THR A 105 24.51 26.36 -35.74
C THR A 105 23.55 25.55 -36.64
N THR A 106 22.27 25.46 -36.25
CA THR A 106 21.16 25.30 -37.21
C THR A 106 20.47 26.65 -37.39
N ARG A 107 20.71 27.28 -38.56
CA ARG A 107 19.98 28.45 -39.06
C ARG A 107 18.57 28.02 -39.49
N TYR A 108 17.57 28.74 -39.01
CA TYR A 108 16.24 28.77 -39.64
C TYR A 108 16.32 29.63 -40.91
N LEU A 109 15.92 29.05 -42.04
CA LEU A 109 15.33 29.75 -43.19
C LEU A 109 14.00 29.06 -43.49
#